data_AF-A0A6A3IRS9-F1
#
_entry.id   AF-A0A6A3IRS9-F1
#
_cell.length_a   1.000
_cell.length_b   1.000
_cell.length_c   1.000
_cell.angle_alpha   90.00
_cell.angle_beta   90.00
_cell.angle_gamma   90.00
#
_symmetry.space_group_name_H-M   'P 1'
#
loop_
_entity.id
_entity.type
_entity.pdbx_description
1 polymer ?
#
loop_
_entity_poly.entity_id
_entity_poly.type
_entity_poly.pdbx_seq_one_letter_code
_entity_poly.pdbx_strand_id
1 'polypeptide(L)'
;MKAHGCYFSCIGRHTDRLKVLGFSFELSRRAWETLVDPLLGIYESCYGDKAVPHDFVIPPQAPWPEKRWGVHLGVFVASNTWARKVVDKKMT
;
A
#
# COMPACT_ATOMS: atom_id res chain seq x y z
N MET A 1 3.14 -23.88 7.81
CA MET A 1 4.17 -22.95 7.27
C MET A 1 3.55 -21.56 7.17
N LYS A 2 3.92 -20.61 8.02
CA LYS A 2 3.39 -19.25 7.96
C LYS A 2 4.36 -18.39 7.15
N ALA A 3 4.03 -18.12 5.88
CA ALA A 3 4.76 -17.15 5.06
C ALA A 3 4.43 -15.73 5.54
N HIS A 4 4.97 -15.35 6.71
CA HIS A 4 4.82 -14.02 7.30
C HIS A 4 5.53 -12.99 6.42
N GLY A 5 4.76 -12.16 5.70
CA GLY A 5 5.23 -10.86 5.20
C GLY A 5 5.75 -10.79 3.76
N CYS A 6 6.01 -11.93 3.09
CA CYS A 6 6.50 -11.89 1.70
C CYS A 6 5.41 -11.62 0.65
N TYR A 7 4.14 -11.94 0.92
CA TYR A 7 3.08 -11.84 -0.09
C TYR A 7 2.89 -10.41 -0.62
N PHE A 8 2.70 -9.44 0.27
CA PHE A 8 2.47 -8.04 -0.09
C PHE A 8 3.68 -7.41 -0.81
N SER A 9 4.89 -7.68 -0.33
CA SER A 9 6.10 -7.10 -0.93
C SER A 9 6.45 -7.75 -2.28
N CYS A 10 6.28 -9.07 -2.43
CA CYS A 10 6.56 -9.75 -3.72
C CYS A 10 5.57 -9.34 -4.80
N ILE A 11 4.27 -9.29 -4.48
CA ILE A 11 3.23 -8.90 -5.43
C ILE A 11 3.28 -7.39 -5.69
N GLY A 12 3.53 -6.61 -4.65
CA GLY A 12 3.61 -5.16 -4.73
C GLY A 12 4.76 -4.62 -5.58
N ARG A 13 5.82 -5.39 -5.83
CA ARG A 13 6.92 -5.00 -6.73
C ARG A 13 6.67 -5.33 -8.20
N HIS A 14 5.68 -6.17 -8.48
CA HIS A 14 5.40 -6.68 -9.82
C HIS A 14 3.95 -6.42 -10.23
N THR A 15 3.37 -5.32 -9.74
CA THR A 15 1.96 -5.01 -9.98
C THR A 15 1.64 -4.89 -11.46
N ASP A 16 2.53 -4.31 -12.27
CA ASP A 16 2.30 -4.12 -13.71
C ASP A 16 2.10 -5.45 -14.45
N ARG A 17 2.92 -6.46 -14.14
CA ARG A 17 2.79 -7.80 -14.73
C ARG A 17 1.56 -8.54 -14.21
N LEU A 18 1.29 -8.43 -12.92
CA LEU A 18 0.20 -9.16 -12.27
C LEU A 18 -1.18 -8.58 -12.58
N LYS A 19 -1.28 -7.27 -12.84
CA LYS A 19 -2.50 -6.62 -13.33
C LYS A 19 -2.93 -7.18 -14.69
N VAL A 20 -1.98 -7.38 -15.61
CA VAL A 20 -2.25 -7.98 -16.93
C VAL A 20 -2.80 -9.39 -16.80
N LEU A 21 -2.42 -10.12 -15.74
CA LEU A 21 -2.91 -11.46 -15.44
C LEU A 21 -4.24 -11.47 -14.67
N GLY A 22 -4.88 -10.32 -14.46
CA GLY A 22 -6.17 -10.20 -13.76
C GLY A 22 -6.08 -10.37 -12.25
N PHE A 23 -4.90 -10.20 -11.65
CA PHE A 23 -4.73 -10.33 -10.20
C PHE A 23 -5.38 -9.17 -9.45
N SER A 24 -6.14 -9.46 -8.40
CA SER A 24 -6.74 -8.44 -7.52
C SER A 24 -5.77 -8.02 -6.41
N PHE A 25 -5.71 -6.71 -6.15
CA PHE A 25 -4.92 -6.11 -5.07
C PHE A 25 -5.81 -5.65 -3.91
N GLU A 26 -7.04 -6.13 -3.86
CA GLU A 26 -7.95 -5.91 -2.74
C GLU A 26 -7.43 -6.61 -1.48
N LEU A 27 -7.49 -5.90 -0.36
CA LEU A 27 -7.04 -6.34 0.94
C LEU A 27 -8.23 -6.40 1.90
N SER A 28 -8.18 -7.37 2.81
CA SER A 28 -9.08 -7.36 3.96
C SER A 28 -8.76 -6.17 4.88
N ARG A 29 -9.72 -5.74 5.70
CA ARG A 29 -9.51 -4.64 6.65
C ARG A 29 -8.26 -4.82 7.52
N ARG A 30 -8.08 -6.02 8.08
CA ARG A 30 -6.91 -6.33 8.92
C ARG A 30 -5.59 -6.23 8.15
N ALA A 31 -5.56 -6.73 6.91
CA ALA A 31 -4.37 -6.66 6.08
C ALA A 31 -4.03 -5.20 5.72
N TRP A 32 -5.05 -4.40 5.41
CA TRP A 32 -4.89 -2.97 5.18
C TRP A 32 -4.31 -2.22 6.40
N GLU A 33 -4.94 -2.39 7.57
CA GLU A 33 -4.51 -1.75 8.83
C GLU A 33 -3.07 -2.14 9.22
N THR A 34 -2.66 -3.37 8.90
CA THR A 34 -1.32 -3.86 9.24
C THR A 34 -0.24 -3.46 8.24
N LEU A 35 -0.60 -3.36 6.95
CA LEU A 35 0.37 -3.25 5.86
C LEU A 35 0.40 -1.87 5.22
N VAL A 36 -0.76 -1.27 4.98
CA VAL A 36 -0.92 -0.05 4.18
C VAL A 36 -1.04 1.18 5.06
N ASP A 37 -1.84 1.13 6.13
CA ASP A 37 -2.03 2.30 7.02
C ASP A 37 -0.72 2.88 7.58
N PRO A 38 0.25 2.07 8.07
CA PRO A 38 1.54 2.61 8.53
C PRO A 38 2.32 3.30 7.41
N LEU A 39 2.21 2.81 6.17
CA LEU A 39 2.89 3.38 5.01
C LEU A 39 2.25 4.69 4.56
N LEU A 40 0.92 4.82 4.72
CA LEU A 40 0.23 6.09 4.50
C LEU A 40 0.64 7.16 5.51
N GLY A 41 0.83 6.80 6.78
CA GLY A 41 1.36 7.74 7.77
C GLY A 41 2.78 8.21 7.44
N ILE A 42 3.63 7.32 6.91
CA ILE A 42 4.96 7.70 6.41
C ILE A 42 4.84 8.62 5.18
N TYR A 43 3.96 8.28 4.24
CA TYR A 43 3.72 9.10 3.05
C TYR A 43 3.30 10.53 3.42
N GLU A 44 2.28 10.66 4.27
CA GLU A 44 1.77 11.95 4.72
C GLU A 44 2.84 12.77 5.43
N SER A 45 3.68 12.14 6.25
CA SER A 45 4.80 12.83 6.91
C SER A 45 5.87 13.33 5.93
N CYS A 46 6.04 12.65 4.78
CA CYS A 46 7.03 13.04 3.77
C CYS A 46 6.51 14.09 2.77
N TYR A 47 5.22 14.02 2.42
CA TYR A 47 4.64 14.78 1.29
C TYR A 47 3.55 15.77 1.70
N GLY A 48 3.05 15.72 2.94
CA GLY A 48 2.09 16.68 3.49
C GLY A 48 0.62 16.43 3.13
N ASP A 49 0.31 15.36 2.39
CA ASP A 49 -1.06 14.94 2.10
C ASP A 49 -1.21 13.41 2.11
N LYS A 50 -2.48 12.96 2.07
CA LYS A 50 -2.84 11.52 1.98
C LYS A 50 -3.16 11.07 0.55
N ALA A 51 -2.98 11.94 -0.44
CA ALA A 51 -3.33 11.68 -1.83
C ALA A 51 -2.17 10.96 -2.54
N VAL A 52 -2.05 9.66 -2.28
CA VAL A 52 -0.99 8.84 -2.89
C VAL A 52 -1.24 8.67 -4.41
N PRO A 53 -0.30 9.09 -5.28
CA PRO A 53 -0.39 8.85 -6.73
C PRO A 53 -0.48 7.36 -7.05
N HIS A 54 -1.24 7.00 -8.08
CA HIS A 54 -1.46 5.59 -8.46
C HIS A 54 -0.15 4.84 -8.78
N ASP A 55 0.79 5.52 -9.41
CA ASP A 55 2.11 5.01 -9.82
C ASP A 55 3.18 5.17 -8.73
N PHE A 56 2.82 5.66 -7.53
CA PHE A 56 3.79 5.82 -6.46
C PHE A 56 4.39 4.48 -6.03
N VAL A 57 5.73 4.41 -6.14
CA VAL A 57 6.56 3.30 -5.70
C VAL A 57 7.37 3.74 -4.49
N ILE A 58 7.37 2.92 -3.44
CA ILE A 58 8.13 3.20 -2.23
C ILE A 58 9.62 3.25 -2.55
N PRO A 59 10.30 4.39 -2.32
CA PRO A 59 11.66 4.56 -2.74
C PRO A 59 12.63 3.94 -1.71
N PRO A 60 13.85 3.53 -2.11
CA PRO A 60 14.77 2.78 -1.27
C PRO A 60 15.57 3.68 -0.30
N GLN A 61 14.87 4.51 0.47
CA GLN A 61 15.47 5.40 1.46
C GLN A 61 14.63 5.51 2.73
N ALA A 62 15.26 5.97 3.81
CA ALA A 62 14.55 6.40 5.02
C ALA A 62 13.52 7.51 4.68
N PRO A 63 12.37 7.58 5.38
CA PRO A 63 11.96 6.74 6.54
C PRO A 63 11.32 5.40 6.17
N TRP A 64 11.33 4.99 4.90
CA TRP A 64 10.63 3.77 4.46
C TRP A 64 11.33 2.50 4.95
N PRO A 65 10.60 1.51 5.52
CA PRO A 65 11.21 0.23 5.89
C PRO A 65 11.76 -0.51 4.67
N GLU A 66 12.97 -1.04 4.76
CA GLU A 66 13.65 -1.69 3.62
C GLU A 66 12.82 -2.81 2.97
N LYS A 67 12.07 -3.55 3.79
CA LYS A 67 11.18 -4.63 3.33
C LYS A 67 10.05 -4.15 2.42
N ARG A 68 9.80 -2.84 2.37
CA ARG A 68 8.72 -2.18 1.61
C ARG A 68 9.23 -1.43 0.39
N TRP A 69 10.54 -1.31 0.21
CA TRP A 69 11.10 -0.70 -0.98
C TRP A 69 10.66 -1.42 -2.26
N GLY A 70 10.40 -0.61 -3.29
CA GLY A 70 9.91 -1.06 -4.59
C GLY A 70 8.44 -1.46 -4.62
N VAL A 71 7.70 -1.38 -3.50
CA VAL A 71 6.27 -1.68 -3.50
C VAL A 71 5.51 -0.51 -4.12
N HIS A 72 4.65 -0.82 -5.11
CA HIS A 72 3.71 0.12 -5.73
C HIS A 72 2.54 0.40 -4.77
N LEU A 73 2.78 1.23 -3.75
CA LEU A 73 1.78 1.60 -2.74
C LEU A 73 0.54 2.25 -3.38
N GLY A 74 0.73 3.07 -4.42
CA GLY A 74 -0.36 3.72 -5.14
C GLY A 74 -1.39 2.74 -5.72
N VAL A 75 -0.94 1.57 -6.18
CA VAL A 75 -1.81 0.52 -6.71
C VAL A 75 -2.71 -0.05 -5.62
N PHE A 76 -2.16 -0.34 -4.44
CA PHE A 76 -2.95 -0.85 -3.32
C PHE A 76 -3.98 0.18 -2.85
N VAL A 77 -3.61 1.46 -2.80
CA VAL A 77 -4.54 2.53 -2.42
C VAL A 77 -5.68 2.65 -3.43
N ALA A 78 -5.37 2.62 -4.73
CA ALA A 78 -6.37 2.71 -5.79
C ALA A 78 -7.32 1.51 -5.82
N SER A 79 -6.81 0.30 -5.60
CA SER A 79 -7.62 -0.94 -5.61
C SER A 79 -8.49 -1.11 -4.37
N ASN A 80 -8.24 -0.40 -3.27
CA ASN A 80 -8.98 -0.53 -2.02
C ASN A 80 -9.83 0.71 -1.72
N THR A 81 -10.76 1.03 -2.61
CA THR A 81 -11.62 2.22 -2.50
C THR A 81 -12.48 2.25 -1.22
N TRP A 82 -12.75 1.08 -0.64
CA TRP A 82 -13.45 0.96 0.64
C TRP A 82 -12.68 1.63 1.79
N ALA A 83 -11.35 1.69 1.74
CA ALA A 83 -10.52 2.27 2.78
C ALA A 83 -10.61 3.81 2.83
N ARG A 84 -10.80 4.47 1.67
CA ARG A 84 -11.03 5.92 1.60
C ARG A 84 -12.21 6.36 2.47
N LYS A 85 -13.32 5.60 2.39
CA LYS A 85 -14.54 5.88 3.16
C LYS A 85 -14.36 5.68 4.67
N VAL A 86 -13.39 4.87 5.10
CA VAL A 86 -13.11 4.62 6.52
C VAL A 86 -12.29 5.75 7.12
N VAL A 87 -11.37 6.34 6.37
CA VAL A 87 -10.60 7.52 6.80
C VAL A 87 -11.52 8.69 7.10
N ASP A 88 -12.50 8.96 6.23
CA ASP A 88 -13.50 10.02 6.44
C ASP A 88 -14.29 9.84 7.74
N LYS A 89 -14.65 8.59 8.09
CA LYS A 89 -15.46 8.29 9.29
C LYS A 89 -14.69 8.39 10.61
N LYS A 90 -13.35 8.26 10.62
CA LYS A 90 -12.54 8.42 11.84
C LYS A 90 -12.26 9.89 12.20
N MET A 91 -12.58 10.82 11.31
CA MET A 91 -12.36 12.26 11.48
C MET A 91 -13.61 13.00 12.01
N THR A 92 -14.68 12.27 12.36
CA THR A 92 -15.90 12.78 13.01
C THR A 92 -16.07 12.11 14.37
#